data_AF-A0A9E0HGY6-F1
#
_entry.id   AF-A0A9E0HGY6-F1
#
_cell.length_a   1.000
_cell.length_b   1.000
_cell.length_c   1.000
_cell.angle_alpha   90.00
_cell.angle_beta   90.00
_cell.angle_gamma   90.00
#
_symmetry.space_group_name_H-M   'P 1'
#
loop_
_entity.id
_entity.type
_entity.pdbx_description
1 polymer ?
#
loop_
_entity_poly.entity_id
_entity_poly.type
_entity_poly.pdbx_seq_one_letter_code
_entity_poly.pdbx_strand_id
1 'polypeptide(L)'
;MSSERAALVAAVVAVLDDTEREYAQMPFFVRPMVRRGLAKRTGRDLAEWRAALTGLGARPAPELVAPLADLAEHYRGAPERARRGMGARPDELRAIEERSAARAAAVLALRAALLAG
;
A
#
# COMPACT_ATOMS: atom_id res chain seq x y z
N MET A 1 20.21 -10.68 -4.39
CA MET A 1 19.15 -10.92 -3.38
C MET A 1 19.05 -9.81 -2.32
N SER A 2 20.08 -9.50 -1.52
CA SER A 2 19.96 -8.46 -0.47
C SER A 2 19.69 -7.03 -1.03
N SER A 3 20.37 -6.63 -2.11
CA SER A 3 20.14 -5.32 -2.76
C SER A 3 18.77 -5.19 -3.44
N GLU A 4 18.24 -6.29 -3.98
CA GLU A 4 16.94 -6.32 -4.65
C GLU A 4 15.80 -6.25 -3.64
N ARG A 5 15.89 -7.02 -2.55
CA ARG A 5 14.93 -6.92 -1.43
C ARG A 5 14.91 -5.52 -0.83
N ALA A 6 16.07 -4.89 -0.66
CA ALA A 6 16.15 -3.50 -0.19
C ALA A 6 15.46 -2.51 -1.15
N ALA A 7 15.64 -2.67 -2.46
CA ALA A 7 14.96 -1.85 -3.46
C ALA A 7 13.43 -2.05 -3.44
N LEU A 8 12.96 -3.29 -3.28
CA LEU A 8 11.54 -3.59 -3.16
C LEU A 8 10.92 -3.02 -1.88
N VAL A 9 11.64 -3.09 -0.75
CA VAL A 9 11.24 -2.42 0.50
C VAL A 9 11.13 -0.92 0.29
N ALA A 10 12.14 -0.29 -0.32
CA ALA A 10 12.11 1.15 -0.60
C ALA A 10 10.93 1.54 -1.52
N ALA A 11 10.61 0.72 -2.53
CA ALA A 11 9.47 0.94 -3.41
C ALA A 11 8.14 0.89 -2.64
N VAL A 12 7.95 -0.08 -1.74
CA VAL A 12 6.73 -0.16 -0.92
C VAL A 12 6.65 0.99 0.09
N VAL A 13 7.77 1.41 0.68
CA VAL A 13 7.81 2.59 1.56
C VAL A 13 7.41 3.86 0.80
N ALA A 14 7.92 4.07 -0.42
CA ALA A 14 7.52 5.20 -1.26
C ALA A 14 6.01 5.19 -1.58
N VAL A 15 5.43 4.02 -1.83
CA VAL A 15 3.98 3.83 -2.01
C VAL A 15 3.18 4.23 -0.77
N LEU A 16 3.67 3.90 0.43
CA LEU A 16 3.04 4.30 1.70
C LEU A 16 3.14 5.82 1.91
N ASP A 17 4.26 6.43 1.55
CA ASP A 17 4.45 7.88 1.61
C ASP A 17 3.50 8.63 0.67
N ASP A 18 3.35 8.14 -0.57
CA ASP A 18 2.36 8.68 -1.50
C ASP A 18 0.93 8.54 -0.96
N THR A 19 0.62 7.40 -0.36
CA THR A 19 -0.70 7.16 0.25
C THR A 19 -0.96 8.14 1.41
N GLU A 20 0.05 8.41 2.25
CA GLU A 20 -0.08 9.41 3.30
C GLU A 20 -0.29 10.81 2.74
N ARG A 21 0.46 11.20 1.70
CA ARG A 21 0.29 12.48 1.01
C ARG A 21 -1.12 12.63 0.45
N GLU A 22 -1.66 11.59 -0.20
CA GLU A 22 -3.04 11.58 -0.70
C GLU A 22 -4.06 11.75 0.45
N TYR A 23 -3.88 11.02 1.55
CA TYR A 23 -4.78 11.14 2.71
C TYR A 23 -4.71 12.54 3.35
N ALA A 24 -3.55 13.18 3.34
CA ALA A 24 -3.38 14.53 3.86
C ALA A 24 -4.13 15.59 3.01
N GLN A 25 -4.31 15.34 1.72
CA GLN A 25 -5.08 16.22 0.83
C GLN A 25 -6.60 16.10 1.01
N MET A 26 -7.09 15.05 1.67
CA MET A 26 -8.52 14.86 1.91
C MET A 26 -9.05 15.84 2.97
N PRO A 27 -10.37 16.13 2.98
CA PRO A 27 -10.99 16.93 4.03
C PRO A 27 -10.73 16.35 5.42
N PHE A 28 -10.54 17.21 6.43
CA PHE A 28 -10.09 16.79 7.77
C PHE A 28 -10.96 15.70 8.41
N PHE A 29 -12.26 15.70 8.16
CA PHE A 29 -13.22 14.72 8.69
C PHE A 29 -13.17 13.37 7.95
N VAL A 30 -12.65 13.33 6.72
CA VAL A 30 -12.46 12.10 5.93
C VAL A 30 -11.17 11.37 6.33
N ARG A 31 -10.11 12.12 6.71
CA ARG A 31 -8.78 11.55 7.03
C ARG A 31 -8.83 10.42 8.07
N PRO A 32 -9.55 10.55 9.20
CA PRO A 32 -9.66 9.47 10.18
C PRO A 32 -10.33 8.22 9.61
N MET A 33 -11.33 8.39 8.73
CA MET A 33 -12.06 7.28 8.11
C MET A 33 -11.16 6.47 7.18
N VAL A 34 -10.39 7.14 6.30
CA VAL A 34 -9.49 6.45 5.37
C VAL A 34 -8.32 5.77 6.08
N ARG A 35 -7.74 6.41 7.11
CA ARG A 35 -6.67 5.83 7.93
C ARG A 35 -7.16 4.60 8.70
N ARG A 36 -8.32 4.69 9.38
CA ARG A 36 -8.94 3.54 10.06
C ARG A 36 -9.30 2.44 9.07
N GLY A 37 -9.79 2.81 7.88
CA GLY A 37 -10.14 1.86 6.83
C GLY A 37 -8.93 1.13 6.26
N LEU A 38 -7.77 1.77 6.17
CA LEU A 38 -6.50 1.10 5.84
C LEU A 38 -6.13 0.13 6.96
N ALA A 39 -6.02 0.61 8.21
CA ALA A 39 -5.62 -0.22 9.35
C ALA A 39 -6.52 -1.44 9.53
N LYS A 40 -7.85 -1.28 9.42
CA LYS A 40 -8.81 -2.39 9.51
C LYS A 40 -8.62 -3.45 8.43
N ARG A 41 -8.21 -3.07 7.22
CA ARG A 41 -8.06 -3.98 6.07
C ARG A 41 -6.70 -4.65 6.02
N THR A 42 -5.65 -3.96 6.46
CA THR A 42 -4.26 -4.43 6.34
C THR A 42 -3.64 -4.83 7.67
N GLY A 43 -4.40 -4.71 8.77
CA GLY A 43 -3.98 -5.01 10.14
C GLY A 43 -2.94 -4.05 10.74
N ARG A 44 -2.58 -2.98 10.02
CA ARG A 44 -1.55 -1.99 10.38
C ARG A 44 -1.90 -0.63 9.81
N ASP A 45 -1.67 0.43 10.56
CA ASP A 45 -1.67 1.79 10.02
C ASP A 45 -0.42 2.09 9.18
N LEU A 46 -0.35 3.29 8.59
CA LEU A 46 0.77 3.69 7.72
C LEU A 46 2.12 3.74 8.47
N ALA A 47 2.13 4.15 9.74
CA ALA A 47 3.35 4.25 10.53
C ALA A 47 3.86 2.85 10.93
N GLU A 48 2.95 1.98 11.35
CA GLU A 48 3.23 0.57 11.66
C GLU A 48 3.75 -0.17 10.42
N TRP A 49 3.18 0.09 9.25
CA TRP A 49 3.66 -0.44 7.99
C TRP A 49 5.09 0.00 7.67
N ARG A 50 5.40 1.29 7.79
CA ARG A 50 6.76 1.79 7.57
C ARG A 50 7.74 1.14 8.53
N ALA A 51 7.44 1.12 9.83
CA ALA A 51 8.32 0.54 10.84
C ALA A 51 8.62 -0.94 10.55
N ALA A 52 7.60 -1.72 10.18
CA ALA A 52 7.75 -3.13 9.82
C ALA A 52 8.66 -3.34 8.60
N LEU A 53 8.60 -2.43 7.62
CA LEU A 53 9.39 -2.51 6.39
C LEU A 53 10.82 -1.99 6.57
N THR A 54 11.02 -0.89 7.28
CA THR A 54 12.36 -0.33 7.53
C THR A 54 13.21 -1.24 8.40
N GLY A 55 12.60 -2.01 9.30
CA GLY A 55 13.28 -2.99 10.15
C GLY A 55 13.52 -4.35 9.49
N LEU A 56 13.18 -4.53 8.21
CA LEU A 56 13.18 -5.83 7.55
C LEU A 56 14.60 -6.37 7.27
N GLY A 57 15.55 -5.50 6.92
CA GLY A 57 16.93 -5.90 6.59
C GLY A 57 17.01 -7.10 5.64
N ALA A 58 17.92 -8.04 5.94
CA ALA A 58 18.07 -9.29 5.19
C ALA A 58 17.33 -10.49 5.82
N ARG A 59 16.65 -10.31 6.97
CA ARG A 59 16.03 -11.44 7.68
C ARG A 59 14.83 -11.98 6.89
N PRO A 60 14.52 -13.28 7.00
CA PRO A 60 13.21 -13.80 6.64
C PRO A 60 12.12 -13.10 7.45
N ALA A 61 10.98 -12.87 6.81
CA ALA A 61 9.81 -12.23 7.44
C ALA A 61 8.50 -12.88 6.98
N PRO A 62 8.30 -14.18 7.25
CA PRO A 62 7.08 -14.89 6.86
C PRO A 62 5.82 -14.25 7.45
N GLU A 63 5.94 -13.60 8.61
CA GLU A 63 4.84 -12.87 9.27
C GLU A 63 4.30 -11.70 8.46
N LEU A 64 5.04 -11.21 7.45
CA LEU A 64 4.59 -10.12 6.56
C LEU A 64 3.96 -10.62 5.27
N VAL A 65 4.06 -11.90 4.92
CA VAL A 65 3.58 -12.42 3.63
C VAL A 65 2.06 -12.26 3.46
N ALA A 66 1.30 -12.61 4.50
CA ALA A 66 -0.17 -12.44 4.48
C ALA A 66 -0.56 -10.96 4.57
N PRO A 67 -0.04 -10.16 5.51
CA PRO A 67 -0.30 -8.72 5.54
C PRO A 67 0.02 -7.97 4.24
N LEU A 68 1.09 -8.35 3.53
CA LEU A 68 1.43 -7.74 2.24
C LEU A 68 0.41 -8.10 1.16
N ALA A 69 -0.19 -9.31 1.21
CA ALA A 69 -1.30 -9.65 0.32
C ALA A 69 -2.51 -8.73 0.60
N ASP A 70 -2.85 -8.52 1.86
CA ASP A 70 -3.96 -7.63 2.26
C ASP A 70 -3.69 -6.17 1.85
N LEU A 71 -2.45 -5.71 1.96
CA LEU A 71 -2.04 -4.38 1.49
C LEU A 71 -2.16 -4.25 -0.04
N ALA A 72 -1.79 -5.29 -0.80
CA ALA A 72 -1.98 -5.30 -2.24
C ALA A 72 -3.48 -5.26 -2.62
N GLU A 73 -4.31 -6.04 -1.93
CA GLU A 73 -5.77 -6.03 -2.13
C GLU A 73 -6.40 -4.69 -1.75
N HIS A 74 -5.89 -4.04 -0.70
CA HIS A 74 -6.30 -2.69 -0.36
C HIS A 74 -6.13 -1.74 -1.55
N TYR A 75 -4.98 -1.77 -2.21
CA TYR A 75 -4.71 -0.93 -3.38
C TYR A 75 -5.56 -1.36 -4.59
N ARG A 76 -5.66 -2.66 -4.89
CA ARG A 76 -6.52 -3.17 -5.99
C ARG A 76 -7.98 -2.75 -5.86
N GLY A 77 -8.50 -2.70 -4.64
CA GLY A 77 -9.88 -2.27 -4.39
C GLY A 77 -10.08 -0.75 -4.36
N ALA A 78 -9.01 0.07 -4.47
CA ALA A 78 -9.13 1.52 -4.38
C ALA A 78 -9.95 2.15 -5.53
N PRO A 79 -9.78 1.74 -6.81
CA PRO A 79 -10.58 2.27 -7.91
C PRO A 79 -12.07 2.02 -7.74
N GLU A 80 -12.46 0.79 -7.36
CA GLU A 80 -13.88 0.46 -7.14
C GLU A 80 -14.49 1.30 -6.02
N ARG A 81 -13.72 1.58 -4.95
CA ARG A 81 -14.18 2.49 -3.88
C ARG A 81 -14.27 3.93 -4.35
N ALA A 82 -13.35 4.37 -5.21
CA ALA A 82 -13.41 5.70 -5.81
C ALA A 82 -14.68 5.84 -6.67
N ARG A 83 -14.98 4.85 -7.54
CA ARG A 83 -16.20 4.81 -8.37
C ARG A 83 -17.48 4.91 -7.53
N ARG A 84 -17.54 4.17 -6.41
CA ARG A 84 -18.72 4.17 -5.52
C ARG A 84 -18.84 5.42 -4.65
N GLY A 85 -17.71 6.01 -4.27
CA GLY A 85 -17.66 7.09 -3.26
C GLY A 85 -17.61 8.50 -3.84
N MET A 86 -17.16 8.67 -5.08
CA MET A 86 -17.08 9.96 -5.76
C MET A 86 -17.43 9.76 -7.23
N GLY A 87 -18.26 10.64 -7.79
CA GLY A 87 -18.47 10.75 -9.23
C GLY A 87 -17.21 11.24 -9.95
N ALA A 88 -16.09 10.54 -9.74
CA ALA A 88 -14.78 10.84 -10.28
C ALA A 88 -14.90 10.83 -11.81
N ARG A 89 -14.34 11.86 -12.43
CA ARG A 89 -14.37 12.00 -13.88
C ARG A 89 -13.64 10.81 -14.51
N PRO A 90 -13.98 10.40 -15.74
CA PRO A 90 -13.35 9.25 -16.39
C PRO A 90 -11.81 9.28 -16.37
N ASP A 91 -11.21 10.47 -16.56
CA ASP A 91 -9.75 10.63 -16.53
C ASP A 91 -9.15 10.52 -15.11
N GLU A 92 -9.88 10.98 -14.09
CA GLU A 92 -9.47 10.81 -12.69
C GLU A 92 -9.53 9.35 -12.27
N LEU A 93 -10.56 8.62 -12.70
CA LEU A 93 -10.68 7.18 -12.48
C LEU A 93 -9.53 6.42 -13.15
N ARG A 94 -9.18 6.76 -14.39
CA ARG A 94 -8.04 6.14 -15.09
C ARG A 94 -6.74 6.35 -14.33
N ALA A 95 -6.49 7.58 -13.87
CA ALA A 95 -5.29 7.88 -13.06
C ALA A 95 -5.28 7.13 -11.71
N ILE A 96 -6.45 6.93 -11.09
CA ILE A 96 -6.59 6.13 -9.86
C ILE A 96 -6.31 4.66 -10.16
N GLU A 97 -6.81 4.11 -11.26
CA GLU A 97 -6.59 2.73 -11.68
C GLU A 97 -5.11 2.44 -11.92
N GLU A 98 -4.43 3.29 -12.70
CA GLU A 98 -3.00 3.17 -12.99
C GLU A 98 -2.15 3.23 -11.71
N ARG A 99 -2.37 4.24 -10.86
CA ARG A 99 -1.65 4.35 -9.58
C ARG A 99 -1.92 3.15 -8.67
N SER A 100 -3.17 2.72 -8.58
CA SER A 100 -3.56 1.58 -7.73
C SER A 100 -2.92 0.28 -8.21
N ALA A 101 -2.87 0.06 -9.52
CA ALA A 101 -2.20 -1.10 -10.11
C ALA A 101 -0.69 -1.09 -9.84
N ALA A 102 -0.02 0.05 -10.03
CA ALA A 102 1.41 0.19 -9.76
C ALA A 102 1.74 -0.07 -8.28
N ARG A 103 0.93 0.48 -7.36
CA ARG A 103 1.08 0.25 -5.91
C ARG A 103 0.91 -1.21 -5.54
N ALA A 104 -0.13 -1.87 -6.05
CA ALA A 104 -0.35 -3.29 -5.82
C ALA A 104 0.80 -4.14 -6.36
N ALA A 105 1.32 -3.81 -7.55
CA ALA A 105 2.45 -4.52 -8.15
C ALA A 105 3.73 -4.41 -7.30
N ALA A 106 4.06 -3.23 -6.78
CA ALA A 106 5.21 -3.03 -5.90
C ALA A 106 5.11 -3.89 -4.61
N VAL A 107 3.92 -3.92 -4.00
CA VAL A 107 3.67 -4.73 -2.79
C VAL A 107 3.79 -6.23 -3.08
N LEU A 108 3.25 -6.69 -4.21
CA LEU A 108 3.32 -8.10 -4.61
C LEU A 108 4.74 -8.54 -4.97
N ALA A 109 5.53 -7.66 -5.58
CA ALA A 109 6.94 -7.93 -5.87
C ALA A 109 7.73 -8.16 -4.57
N LEU A 110 7.54 -7.30 -3.55
CA LEU A 110 8.15 -7.53 -2.23
C LEU A 110 7.67 -8.85 -1.60
N ARG A 111 6.36 -9.12 -1.65
CA ARG A 111 5.79 -10.38 -1.13
C ARG A 111 6.41 -11.60 -1.80
N ALA A 112 6.58 -11.58 -3.12
CA ALA A 112 7.20 -12.68 -3.86
C ALA A 112 8.66 -12.88 -3.43
N ALA A 113 9.42 -11.80 -3.26
CA ALA A 113 10.80 -11.85 -2.80
C ALA A 113 10.97 -12.37 -1.36
N LEU A 114 9.92 -12.29 -0.53
CA LEU A 114 9.88 -12.90 0.81
C LEU A 114 9.47 -14.37 0.82
N LEU A 115 8.75 -14.82 -0.20
CA LEU A 115 8.42 -16.24 -0.38
C LEU A 115 9.58 -17.04 -1.00
N ALA A 116 10.42 -16.37 -1.78
CA ALA A 116 11.49 -16.99 -2.55
C ALA A 116 12.82 -17.15 -1.78
N GLY A 117 12.98 -16.57 -0.59
CA GLY A 117 14.22 -16.65 0.18
C GLY A 117 14.02 -16.48 1.66
#